data_AF-A0A3D0XXD8-F1
#
_entry.id   AF-A0A3D0XXD8-F1
#
_cell.length_a   1.000
_cell.length_b   1.000
_cell.length_c   1.000
_cell.angle_alpha   90.00
_cell.angle_beta   90.00
_cell.angle_gamma   90.00
#
_symmetry.space_group_name_H-M   'P 1'
#
loop_
_entity.id
_entity.type
_entity.pdbx_description
1 polymer ?
#
loop_
_entity_poly.entity_id
_entity_poly.type
_entity_poly.pdbx_seq_one_letter_code
_entity_poly.pdbx_strand_id
1 'polypeptide(L)'
;MKDNIFKNIAKNSFNNSLEEVLSKKIFSEDIKNTLLSIFYKLDNGYDDYKTVKRNTYEKKEYMQKLVKIIDKNCENIIFLKNKEKDQETINKKDKEIKCYPLETNILYSIAKIQKKSVVVNFLDKNFEKAISFVLNIGNNINMVEPLRDFNGFSWNISAKEIEDINCNLIYQNIIFLIGNKITDDWANNSNTLVDYFDYFQNEIEKKYGENSKEIIIKDIIKLALLINSKYDEEFKKNIIEESKQLEQQYFEMQDVTKYLTTISKIKKQKEKEIKKIDKLLNDKELIVQEYEKRNKKLPLEKKIFSVRLFKNNLKEDRKRLLLELDELNNTMKPNEFTKKRETIKYKYEIVYCINDISTNNIYETLIHLQKDIINCFDKKINEAQTKQELLELIYQYRYYNYIPIKLKKSIKDEQKLSKYLEKIGKHLLKKSIEMKMILPIYDDNDYNYEITNKILLSKIISLEDINIKIISDTESAKLTVFDEDVEDFETNVKNEGLKIKANKKIKFINL
;
A
#
# COMPACT_ATOMS: atom_id res chain seq x y z
N MET A 1 -18.52 -20.99 32.99
CA MET A 1 -18.82 -19.87 33.92
C MET A 1 -17.64 -18.92 34.16
N LYS A 2 -16.36 -19.35 34.07
CA LYS A 2 -15.21 -18.44 34.24
C LYS A 2 -14.95 -17.51 33.03
N ASP A 3 -15.27 -17.92 31.81
CA ASP A 3 -14.99 -17.11 30.60
C ASP A 3 -15.90 -15.88 30.42
N ASN A 4 -17.15 -15.93 30.91
CA ASN A 4 -18.07 -14.79 30.86
C ASN A 4 -17.67 -13.66 31.81
N ILE A 5 -16.98 -13.97 32.92
CA ILE A 5 -16.55 -12.95 33.89
C ILE A 5 -15.37 -12.16 33.32
N PHE A 6 -14.40 -12.83 32.68
CA PHE A 6 -13.26 -12.15 32.05
C PHE A 6 -13.66 -11.35 30.80
N LYS A 7 -14.59 -11.86 29.97
CA LYS A 7 -15.17 -11.07 28.86
C LYS A 7 -15.89 -9.81 29.37
N ASN A 8 -16.68 -9.89 30.44
CA ASN A 8 -17.36 -8.71 31.02
C ASN A 8 -16.37 -7.70 31.62
N ILE A 9 -15.30 -8.16 32.29
CA ILE A 9 -14.27 -7.26 32.83
C ILE A 9 -13.50 -6.55 31.70
N ALA A 10 -13.19 -7.25 30.60
CA ALA A 10 -12.53 -6.65 29.44
C ALA A 10 -13.44 -5.66 28.68
N LYS A 11 -14.73 -6.01 28.50
CA LYS A 11 -15.76 -5.15 27.90
C LYS A 11 -15.95 -3.85 28.68
N ASN A 12 -15.90 -3.94 30.01
CA ASN A 12 -15.90 -2.78 30.89
C ASN A 12 -14.61 -1.95 30.72
N SER A 13 -13.45 -2.53 30.44
CA SER A 13 -12.19 -1.76 30.43
C SER A 13 -12.04 -0.75 29.28
N PHE A 14 -12.43 -1.09 28.03
CA PHE A 14 -12.26 -0.17 26.89
C PHE A 14 -13.36 0.88 26.83
N ASN A 15 -14.61 0.51 27.13
CA ASN A 15 -15.71 1.48 27.22
C ASN A 15 -15.45 2.47 28.35
N ASN A 16 -15.00 2.01 29.52
CA ASN A 16 -14.60 2.92 30.60
C ASN A 16 -13.45 3.84 30.17
N SER A 17 -12.42 3.31 29.51
CA SER A 17 -11.29 4.12 29.01
C SER A 17 -11.74 5.16 27.99
N LEU A 18 -12.66 4.80 27.09
CA LEU A 18 -13.22 5.73 26.12
C LEU A 18 -14.09 6.78 26.80
N GLU A 19 -14.99 6.38 27.71
CA GLU A 19 -15.84 7.30 28.47
C GLU A 19 -15.02 8.32 29.26
N GLU A 20 -13.92 7.89 29.89
CA GLU A 20 -12.97 8.78 30.55
C GLU A 20 -12.37 9.82 29.58
N VAL A 21 -11.99 9.40 28.37
CA VAL A 21 -11.49 10.32 27.34
C VAL A 21 -12.60 11.26 26.88
N LEU A 22 -13.80 10.74 26.58
CA LEU A 22 -14.94 11.53 26.09
C LEU A 22 -15.44 12.54 27.13
N SER A 23 -15.33 12.24 28.43
CA SER A 23 -15.70 13.16 29.51
C SER A 23 -14.86 14.44 29.52
N LYS A 24 -13.62 14.37 29.02
CA LYS A 24 -12.67 15.49 28.93
C LYS A 24 -12.79 16.27 27.62
N LYS A 25 -13.55 15.75 26.65
CA LYS A 25 -13.69 16.34 25.30
C LYS A 25 -14.97 17.17 25.21
N ILE A 26 -14.88 18.28 24.48
CA ILE A 26 -16.00 19.22 24.22
C ILE A 26 -16.95 18.73 23.11
N PHE A 27 -17.03 17.42 22.89
CA PHE A 27 -17.90 16.84 21.87
C PHE A 27 -19.37 16.97 22.27
N SER A 28 -20.25 17.13 21.27
CA SER A 28 -21.69 17.05 21.50
C SER A 28 -22.09 15.63 21.94
N GLU A 29 -23.25 15.53 22.59
CA GLU A 29 -23.76 14.25 23.08
C GLU A 29 -23.98 13.24 21.95
N ASP A 30 -24.49 13.71 20.80
CA ASP A 30 -24.67 12.87 19.62
C ASP A 30 -23.34 12.24 19.13
N ILE A 31 -22.24 12.99 19.21
CA ILE A 31 -20.91 12.50 18.82
C ILE A 31 -20.41 11.46 19.82
N LYS A 32 -20.56 11.73 21.12
CA LYS A 32 -20.16 10.78 22.18
C LYS A 32 -20.92 9.46 22.02
N ASN A 33 -22.23 9.52 21.84
CA ASN A 33 -23.08 8.35 21.62
C ASN A 33 -22.68 7.58 20.36
N THR A 34 -22.36 8.28 19.27
CA THR A 34 -21.92 7.63 18.03
C THR A 34 -20.56 6.94 18.20
N LEU A 35 -19.61 7.55 18.92
CA LEU A 35 -18.32 6.92 19.22
C LEU A 35 -18.47 5.68 20.10
N LEU A 36 -19.35 5.73 21.12
CA LEU A 36 -19.66 4.56 21.94
C LEU A 36 -20.29 3.43 21.11
N SER A 37 -21.20 3.76 20.18
CA SER A 37 -21.79 2.80 19.24
C SER A 37 -20.72 2.15 18.34
N ILE A 38 -19.79 2.94 17.79
CA ILE A 38 -18.67 2.44 16.99
C ILE A 38 -17.85 1.41 17.78
N PHE A 39 -17.47 1.74 19.01
CA PHE A 39 -16.67 0.83 19.86
C PHE A 39 -17.43 -0.44 20.23
N TYR A 40 -18.72 -0.34 20.51
CA TYR A 40 -19.56 -1.51 20.76
C TYR A 40 -19.62 -2.46 19.55
N LYS A 41 -19.83 -1.91 18.34
CA LYS A 41 -19.87 -2.71 17.10
C LYS A 41 -18.53 -3.35 16.79
N LEU A 42 -17.44 -2.58 16.93
CA LEU A 42 -16.09 -3.10 16.80
C LEU A 42 -15.85 -4.24 17.80
N ASP A 43 -16.23 -4.10 19.07
CA ASP A 43 -15.96 -5.14 20.08
C ASP A 43 -16.65 -6.47 19.76
N ASN A 44 -17.88 -6.39 19.22
CA ASN A 44 -18.66 -7.56 18.83
C ASN A 44 -18.14 -8.20 17.53
N GLY A 45 -17.75 -7.42 16.53
CA GLY A 45 -17.33 -7.92 15.21
C GLY A 45 -15.83 -8.25 15.07
N TYR A 46 -14.98 -7.81 15.99
CA TYR A 46 -13.52 -7.89 15.79
C TYR A 46 -12.97 -9.31 15.85
N ASP A 47 -13.55 -10.19 16.66
CA ASP A 47 -13.07 -11.57 16.78
C ASP A 47 -13.32 -12.34 15.46
N ASP A 48 -14.45 -12.07 14.80
CA ASP A 48 -14.76 -12.55 13.45
C ASP A 48 -13.79 -11.98 12.41
N TYR A 49 -13.55 -10.66 12.45
CA TYR A 49 -12.56 -9.98 11.61
C TYR A 49 -11.18 -10.61 11.73
N LYS A 50 -10.72 -10.83 12.97
CA LYS A 50 -9.44 -11.48 13.26
C LYS A 50 -9.40 -12.90 12.71
N THR A 51 -10.48 -13.66 12.86
CA THR A 51 -10.58 -15.04 12.39
C THR A 51 -10.50 -15.10 10.86
N VAL A 52 -11.25 -14.25 10.15
CA VAL A 52 -11.30 -14.24 8.68
C VAL A 52 -10.01 -13.69 8.07
N LYS A 53 -9.48 -12.59 8.60
CA LYS A 53 -8.31 -11.90 8.01
C LYS A 53 -6.96 -12.43 8.49
N ARG A 54 -6.90 -13.01 9.70
CA ARG A 54 -5.72 -13.55 10.40
C ARG A 54 -4.62 -12.54 10.75
N ASN A 55 -4.07 -11.87 9.73
CA ASN A 55 -2.98 -10.93 9.86
C ASN A 55 -3.50 -9.56 10.36
N THR A 56 -3.88 -9.50 11.62
CA THR A 56 -4.50 -8.33 12.26
C THR A 56 -3.80 -8.00 13.60
N TYR A 57 -4.22 -6.93 14.26
CA TYR A 57 -3.82 -6.66 15.64
C TYR A 57 -4.62 -7.54 16.60
N GLU A 58 -4.13 -7.67 17.84
CA GLU A 58 -5.01 -8.14 18.90
C GLU A 58 -6.12 -7.11 19.14
N LYS A 59 -7.35 -7.58 19.43
CA LYS A 59 -8.52 -6.70 19.66
C LYS A 59 -8.22 -5.58 20.64
N LYS A 60 -7.55 -5.94 21.74
CA LYS A 60 -7.10 -4.99 22.78
C LYS A 60 -6.15 -3.92 22.23
N GLU A 61 -5.15 -4.31 21.45
CA GLU A 61 -4.18 -3.38 20.86
C GLU A 61 -4.87 -2.40 19.91
N TYR A 62 -5.78 -2.90 19.06
CA TYR A 62 -6.54 -2.10 18.12
C TYR A 62 -7.46 -1.08 18.83
N MET A 63 -8.22 -1.53 19.83
CA MET A 63 -9.11 -0.66 20.61
C MET A 63 -8.33 0.42 21.36
N GLN A 64 -7.23 0.06 22.02
CA GLN A 64 -6.39 1.02 22.74
C GLN A 64 -5.78 2.06 21.80
N LYS A 65 -5.37 1.63 20.59
CA LYS A 65 -4.87 2.53 19.56
C LYS A 65 -5.94 3.55 19.17
N LEU A 66 -7.18 3.12 18.94
CA LEU A 66 -8.29 4.02 18.64
C LEU A 66 -8.53 5.06 19.74
N VAL A 67 -8.64 4.61 21.00
CA VAL A 67 -8.81 5.51 22.15
C VAL A 67 -7.69 6.53 22.21
N LYS A 68 -6.44 6.10 22.03
CA LYS A 68 -5.26 6.98 22.05
C LYS A 68 -5.29 8.04 20.96
N ILE A 69 -5.80 7.72 19.77
CA ILE A 69 -5.92 8.69 18.67
C ILE A 69 -7.00 9.73 19.01
N ILE A 70 -8.15 9.29 19.51
CA ILE A 70 -9.23 10.19 19.92
C ILE A 70 -8.74 11.13 21.03
N ASP A 71 -8.04 10.59 22.03
CA ASP A 71 -7.49 11.36 23.14
C ASP A 71 -6.46 12.40 22.67
N LYS A 72 -5.47 11.99 21.87
CA LYS A 72 -4.31 12.82 21.54
C LYS A 72 -4.50 13.71 20.31
N ASN A 73 -5.32 13.30 19.35
CA ASN A 73 -5.39 13.92 18.03
C ASN A 73 -6.75 14.53 17.69
N CYS A 74 -7.80 14.30 18.47
CA CYS A 74 -9.13 14.87 18.24
C CYS A 74 -9.49 15.82 19.38
N GLU A 75 -9.42 17.13 19.16
CA GLU A 75 -9.91 18.13 20.15
C GLU A 75 -11.36 18.49 19.90
N ASN A 76 -11.79 18.49 18.64
CA ASN A 76 -13.16 18.78 18.26
C ASN A 76 -13.63 17.89 17.11
N ILE A 77 -14.89 17.48 17.15
CA ILE A 77 -15.58 16.79 16.07
C ILE A 77 -16.90 17.53 15.84
N ILE A 78 -17.25 17.78 14.60
CA ILE A 78 -18.49 18.48 14.21
C ILE A 78 -19.20 17.67 13.14
N PHE A 79 -20.47 17.37 13.37
CA PHE A 79 -21.32 16.74 12.37
C PHE A 79 -21.86 17.75 11.37
N LEU A 80 -21.62 17.47 10.09
CA LEU A 80 -22.13 18.25 8.98
C LEU A 80 -23.61 17.90 8.73
N LYS A 81 -24.41 18.94 8.47
CA LYS A 81 -25.86 18.80 8.32
C LYS A 81 -26.30 18.78 6.87
N ASN A 82 -25.60 19.48 5.96
CA ASN A 82 -26.02 19.62 4.58
C ASN A 82 -25.00 19.00 3.61
N LYS A 83 -25.37 17.86 3.00
CA LYS A 83 -24.52 17.13 2.05
C LYS A 83 -24.15 17.89 0.78
N GLU A 84 -24.93 18.89 0.41
CA GLU A 84 -24.73 19.65 -0.84
C GLU A 84 -23.84 20.88 -0.66
N LYS A 85 -23.71 21.39 0.57
CA LYS A 85 -22.98 22.64 0.88
C LYS A 85 -21.73 22.42 1.71
N ASP A 86 -21.73 21.41 2.57
CA ASP A 86 -20.63 21.18 3.51
C ASP A 86 -19.66 20.14 2.92
N GLN A 87 -18.37 20.34 3.12
CA GLN A 87 -17.34 19.35 2.75
C GLN A 87 -16.69 18.79 4.00
N GLU A 88 -16.48 17.47 4.00
CA GLU A 88 -15.72 16.82 5.06
C GLU A 88 -14.29 17.37 5.08
N THR A 89 -13.86 17.84 6.25
CA THR A 89 -12.55 18.48 6.41
C THR A 89 -11.87 17.98 7.67
N ILE A 90 -10.55 17.82 7.60
CA ILE A 90 -9.73 17.39 8.72
C ILE A 90 -8.61 18.40 8.86
N ASN A 91 -8.67 19.18 9.93
CA ASN A 91 -7.64 20.14 10.28
C ASN A 91 -6.70 19.52 11.31
N LYS A 92 -5.53 19.07 10.86
CA LYS A 92 -4.52 18.43 11.73
C LYS A 92 -3.89 19.38 12.73
N LYS A 93 -3.82 20.69 12.41
CA LYS A 93 -3.22 21.70 13.28
C LYS A 93 -4.12 21.98 14.48
N ASP A 94 -5.40 22.22 14.19
CA ASP A 94 -6.41 22.51 15.21
C ASP A 94 -7.05 21.22 15.77
N LYS A 95 -6.61 20.06 15.27
CA LYS A 95 -7.09 18.73 15.67
C LYS A 95 -8.62 18.61 15.58
N GLU A 96 -9.18 19.19 14.53
CA GLU A 96 -10.62 19.29 14.30
C GLU A 96 -11.06 18.40 13.13
N ILE A 97 -12.16 17.68 13.32
CA ILE A 97 -12.82 16.85 12.30
C ILE A 97 -14.20 17.43 12.00
N LYS A 98 -14.50 17.65 10.71
CA LYS A 98 -15.86 17.88 10.22
C LYS A 98 -16.24 16.75 9.28
N CYS A 99 -17.25 15.98 9.64
CA CYS A 99 -17.65 14.80 8.88
C CYS A 99 -19.17 14.59 8.93
N TYR A 100 -19.69 13.75 8.03
CA TYR A 100 -21.09 13.33 8.12
C TYR A 100 -21.31 12.36 9.29
N PRO A 101 -22.52 12.30 9.87
CA PRO A 101 -22.85 11.43 11.00
C PRO A 101 -23.03 9.97 10.55
N LEU A 102 -22.01 9.42 9.90
CA LEU A 102 -21.90 8.01 9.53
C LEU A 102 -20.72 7.41 10.27
N GLU A 103 -20.94 6.27 10.92
CA GLU A 103 -19.92 5.64 11.78
C GLU A 103 -18.61 5.33 11.04
N THR A 104 -18.71 4.86 9.79
CA THR A 104 -17.55 4.62 8.92
C THR A 104 -16.80 5.91 8.56
N ASN A 105 -17.51 7.00 8.22
CA ASN A 105 -16.90 8.31 7.94
C ASN A 105 -16.17 8.87 9.17
N ILE A 106 -16.77 8.72 10.35
CA ILE A 106 -16.18 9.16 11.62
C ILE A 106 -14.90 8.38 11.88
N LEU A 107 -14.96 7.05 11.80
CA LEU A 107 -13.80 6.18 12.01
C LEU A 107 -12.68 6.44 10.99
N TYR A 108 -13.04 6.65 9.71
CA TYR A 108 -12.08 7.01 8.67
C TYR A 108 -11.41 8.35 8.97
N SER A 109 -12.19 9.34 9.43
CA SER A 109 -11.67 10.66 9.79
C SER A 109 -10.72 10.60 10.99
N ILE A 110 -11.04 9.78 12.00
CA ILE A 110 -10.16 9.49 13.14
C ILE A 110 -8.89 8.78 12.68
N ALA A 111 -8.96 7.85 11.72
CA ALA A 111 -7.77 7.22 11.17
C ALA A 111 -6.86 8.24 10.46
N LYS A 112 -7.47 9.18 9.72
CA LYS A 112 -6.78 10.16 8.88
C LYS A 112 -6.14 11.32 9.65
N ILE A 113 -6.71 11.75 10.79
CA ILE A 113 -6.23 12.93 11.52
C ILE A 113 -4.79 12.77 12.07
N GLN A 114 -4.40 11.56 12.47
CA GLN A 114 -3.06 11.26 13.00
C GLN A 114 -1.97 11.16 11.92
N LYS A 115 -2.32 11.11 10.63
CA LYS A 115 -1.36 10.79 9.56
C LYS A 115 -0.35 11.90 9.31
N LYS A 116 0.90 11.53 9.07
CA LYS A 116 1.91 12.45 8.50
C LYS A 116 1.74 12.55 6.98
N SER A 117 2.11 13.67 6.39
CA SER A 117 2.06 13.85 4.93
C SER A 117 3.07 12.97 4.20
N VAL A 118 4.24 12.75 4.80
CA VAL A 118 5.32 11.92 4.27
C VAL A 118 5.68 10.87 5.32
N VAL A 119 5.67 9.60 4.89
CA VAL A 119 5.99 8.41 5.70
C VAL A 119 7.03 7.52 5.03
N VAL A 120 7.55 7.95 3.89
CA VAL A 120 8.64 7.31 3.15
C VAL A 120 9.76 8.33 3.01
N ASN A 121 10.98 7.93 3.34
CA ASN A 121 12.17 8.78 3.26
C ASN A 121 13.15 8.18 2.25
N PHE A 122 14.14 8.99 1.85
CA PHE A 122 15.31 8.59 1.06
C PHE A 122 15.00 8.09 -0.36
N LEU A 123 13.83 8.47 -0.89
CA LEU A 123 13.49 8.29 -2.29
C LEU A 123 13.54 9.63 -3.03
N ASP A 124 13.32 9.54 -4.34
CA ASP A 124 12.89 10.69 -5.10
C ASP A 124 11.66 11.34 -4.42
N LYS A 125 11.65 12.66 -4.22
CA LYS A 125 10.58 13.38 -3.51
C LYS A 125 9.19 13.07 -4.07
N ASN A 126 9.13 12.85 -5.38
CA ASN A 126 7.89 12.51 -6.06
C ASN A 126 7.41 11.10 -5.69
N PHE A 127 8.34 10.15 -5.55
CA PHE A 127 8.04 8.78 -5.11
C PHE A 127 7.65 8.77 -3.63
N GLU A 128 8.36 9.51 -2.78
CA GLU A 128 8.03 9.67 -1.35
C GLU A 128 6.58 10.15 -1.17
N LYS A 129 6.20 11.20 -1.90
CA LYS A 129 4.85 11.77 -1.86
C LYS A 129 3.80 10.78 -2.35
N ALA A 130 4.05 10.12 -3.49
CA ALA A 130 3.10 9.18 -4.08
C ALA A 130 2.88 7.93 -3.22
N ILE A 131 3.95 7.30 -2.73
CA ILE A 131 3.85 6.09 -1.90
C ILE A 131 3.20 6.45 -0.56
N SER A 132 3.57 7.59 0.04
CA SER A 132 2.95 8.07 1.28
C SER A 132 1.44 8.31 1.10
N PHE A 133 1.01 8.80 -0.06
CA PHE A 133 -0.41 8.97 -0.38
C PHE A 133 -1.16 7.64 -0.35
N VAL A 134 -0.68 6.64 -1.09
CA VAL A 134 -1.32 5.31 -1.15
C VAL A 134 -1.31 4.62 0.21
N LEU A 135 -0.20 4.64 0.94
CA LEU A 135 -0.09 4.04 2.27
C LEU A 135 -1.03 4.67 3.28
N ASN A 136 -1.13 6.00 3.29
CA ASN A 136 -2.02 6.70 4.21
C ASN A 136 -3.49 6.38 3.94
N ILE A 137 -3.93 6.42 2.68
CA ILE A 137 -5.31 6.08 2.32
C ILE A 137 -5.58 4.61 2.63
N GLY A 138 -4.72 3.71 2.17
CA GLY A 138 -4.87 2.28 2.42
C GLY A 138 -4.92 1.92 3.90
N ASN A 139 -4.08 2.55 4.74
CA ASN A 139 -4.13 2.35 6.18
C ASN A 139 -5.44 2.85 6.80
N ASN A 140 -5.94 4.03 6.38
CA ASN A 140 -7.23 4.53 6.87
C ASN A 140 -8.36 3.56 6.53
N ILE A 141 -8.39 3.05 5.29
CA ILE A 141 -9.38 2.05 4.84
C ILE A 141 -9.27 0.76 5.68
N ASN A 142 -8.06 0.27 5.90
CA ASN A 142 -7.79 -0.93 6.70
C ASN A 142 -8.20 -0.76 8.17
N MET A 143 -8.09 0.45 8.71
CA MET A 143 -8.51 0.75 10.07
C MET A 143 -10.03 0.77 10.23
N VAL A 144 -10.79 1.10 9.18
CA VAL A 144 -12.27 1.10 9.18
C VAL A 144 -12.85 -0.29 8.90
N GLU A 145 -12.08 -1.16 8.25
CA GLU A 145 -12.51 -2.49 7.80
C GLU A 145 -13.25 -3.34 8.85
N PRO A 146 -12.81 -3.45 10.13
CA PRO A 146 -13.52 -4.27 11.11
C PRO A 146 -14.93 -3.77 11.42
N LEU A 147 -15.21 -2.48 11.20
CA LEU A 147 -16.55 -1.89 11.34
C LEU A 147 -17.36 -2.00 10.04
N ARG A 148 -16.70 -1.82 8.89
CA ARG A 148 -17.35 -1.80 7.57
C ARG A 148 -17.82 -3.18 7.15
N ASP A 149 -16.94 -4.17 7.26
CA ASP A 149 -17.15 -5.48 6.61
C ASP A 149 -17.67 -6.56 7.56
N PHE A 150 -17.73 -6.31 8.87
CA PHE A 150 -18.07 -7.31 9.90
C PHE A 150 -19.15 -6.78 10.85
N ASN A 151 -20.18 -7.59 11.10
CA ASN A 151 -21.31 -7.22 11.97
C ASN A 151 -21.52 -8.19 13.16
N GLY A 152 -20.61 -9.14 13.38
CA GLY A 152 -20.69 -10.15 14.45
C GLY A 152 -21.50 -11.41 14.11
N PHE A 153 -22.00 -11.52 12.88
CA PHE A 153 -22.71 -12.71 12.38
C PHE A 153 -22.26 -13.13 10.99
N SER A 154 -21.87 -12.16 10.17
CA SER A 154 -21.37 -12.40 8.82
C SER A 154 -20.33 -11.36 8.45
N TRP A 155 -19.63 -11.65 7.36
CA TRP A 155 -18.71 -10.72 6.74
C TRP A 155 -19.04 -10.53 5.27
N ASN A 156 -18.99 -9.28 4.83
CA ASN A 156 -19.23 -8.93 3.44
C ASN A 156 -18.50 -7.65 3.06
N ILE A 157 -17.69 -7.72 2.01
CA ILE A 157 -16.95 -6.55 1.55
C ILE A 157 -17.81 -5.75 0.56
N SER A 158 -18.20 -4.54 0.98
CA SER A 158 -18.93 -3.60 0.14
C SER A 158 -17.94 -2.67 -0.57
N ALA A 159 -17.62 -2.95 -1.83
CA ALA A 159 -16.67 -2.15 -2.61
C ALA A 159 -17.09 -0.68 -2.79
N LYS A 160 -18.39 -0.36 -2.59
CA LYS A 160 -18.92 1.01 -2.64
C LYS A 160 -18.60 1.83 -1.39
N GLU A 161 -18.31 1.16 -0.29
CA GLU A 161 -17.97 1.76 1.01
C GLU A 161 -16.45 1.86 1.22
N ILE A 162 -15.66 1.56 0.18
CA ILE A 162 -14.21 1.72 0.18
C ILE A 162 -13.87 3.03 -0.52
N GLU A 163 -13.14 3.90 0.19
CA GLU A 163 -12.81 5.25 -0.27
C GLU A 163 -11.96 5.24 -1.55
N ASP A 164 -10.99 4.32 -1.64
CA ASP A 164 -10.23 4.07 -2.86
C ASP A 164 -9.84 2.58 -2.97
N ILE A 165 -10.48 1.88 -3.91
CA ILE A 165 -10.27 0.44 -4.14
C ILE A 165 -8.82 0.13 -4.52
N ASN A 166 -8.16 1.01 -5.29
CA ASN A 166 -6.78 0.76 -5.74
C ASN A 166 -5.81 0.90 -4.56
N CYS A 167 -5.97 1.96 -3.76
CA CYS A 167 -5.17 2.15 -2.55
C CYS A 167 -5.37 1.02 -1.54
N ASN A 168 -6.63 0.58 -1.35
CA ASN A 168 -6.92 -0.57 -0.50
C ASN A 168 -6.19 -1.83 -0.98
N LEU A 169 -6.33 -2.17 -2.26
CA LEU A 169 -5.71 -3.37 -2.83
C LEU A 169 -4.18 -3.36 -2.69
N ILE A 170 -3.53 -2.23 -3.01
CA ILE A 170 -2.08 -2.09 -2.84
C ILE A 170 -1.68 -2.26 -1.37
N TYR A 171 -2.42 -1.65 -0.44
CA TYR A 171 -2.14 -1.75 0.98
C TYR A 171 -2.32 -3.17 1.52
N GLN A 172 -3.38 -3.88 1.11
CA GLN A 172 -3.56 -5.29 1.46
C GLN A 172 -2.45 -6.18 0.88
N ASN A 173 -1.93 -5.87 -0.30
CA ASN A 173 -0.77 -6.56 -0.87
C ASN A 173 0.49 -6.35 -0.01
N ILE A 174 0.71 -5.16 0.51
CA ILE A 174 1.84 -4.89 1.42
C ILE A 174 1.65 -5.65 2.75
N ILE A 175 0.44 -5.65 3.33
CA ILE A 175 0.11 -6.47 4.51
C ILE A 175 0.42 -7.95 4.24
N PHE A 176 0.02 -8.46 3.08
CA PHE A 176 0.26 -9.84 2.70
C PHE A 176 1.76 -10.16 2.65
N LEU A 177 2.58 -9.25 2.12
CA LEU A 177 4.02 -9.47 1.94
C LEU A 177 4.80 -9.40 3.27
N ILE A 178 4.50 -8.43 4.14
CA ILE A 178 5.34 -8.11 5.32
C ILE A 178 4.63 -8.09 6.67
N GLY A 179 3.31 -8.27 6.73
CA GLY A 179 2.56 -8.30 7.99
C GLY A 179 1.87 -6.98 8.34
N ASN A 180 0.69 -7.05 8.96
CA ASN A 180 -0.12 -5.87 9.26
C ASN A 180 0.53 -4.93 10.28
N LYS A 181 1.19 -5.46 11.32
CA LYS A 181 1.86 -4.64 12.34
C LYS A 181 2.94 -3.74 11.72
N ILE A 182 3.80 -4.31 10.88
CA ILE A 182 4.89 -3.58 10.23
C ILE A 182 4.34 -2.56 9.21
N THR A 183 3.37 -2.95 8.39
CA THR A 183 2.75 -2.03 7.42
C THR A 183 2.06 -0.84 8.11
N ASP A 184 1.42 -1.08 9.25
CA ASP A 184 0.80 -0.03 10.04
C ASP A 184 1.83 0.88 10.71
N ASP A 185 2.92 0.33 11.26
CA ASP A 185 4.02 1.13 11.80
C ASP A 185 4.67 2.01 10.75
N TRP A 186 4.80 1.51 9.52
CA TRP A 186 5.24 2.29 8.37
C TRP A 186 4.27 3.43 8.06
N ALA A 187 2.99 3.14 7.88
CA ALA A 187 1.98 4.14 7.53
C ALA A 187 1.76 5.20 8.64
N ASN A 188 2.11 4.89 9.88
CA ASN A 188 2.09 5.85 11.00
C ASN A 188 3.45 6.50 11.27
N ASN A 189 4.51 6.02 10.61
CA ASN A 189 5.90 6.37 10.88
C ASN A 189 6.17 6.36 12.39
N SER A 190 5.87 5.21 13.01
CA SER A 190 5.93 4.95 14.45
C SER A 190 7.35 5.09 15.01
N ASN A 191 8.36 4.81 14.18
CA ASN A 191 9.78 4.94 14.53
C ASN A 191 10.53 5.68 13.41
N THR A 192 10.97 6.90 13.68
CA THR A 192 11.66 7.75 12.69
C THR A 192 13.07 7.27 12.35
N LEU A 193 13.64 6.34 13.12
CA LEU A 193 14.95 5.75 12.85
C LEU A 193 14.88 4.58 11.85
N VAL A 194 13.69 4.05 11.57
CA VAL A 194 13.51 2.92 10.68
C VAL A 194 13.14 3.44 9.29
N ASP A 195 13.95 3.08 8.29
CA ASP A 195 13.55 3.18 6.90
C ASP A 195 12.68 1.97 6.55
N TYR A 196 11.37 2.15 6.69
CA TYR A 196 10.40 1.10 6.41
C TYR A 196 10.33 0.71 4.93
N PHE A 197 10.72 1.61 4.02
CA PHE A 197 10.73 1.28 2.60
C PHE A 197 11.94 0.41 2.25
N ASP A 198 13.11 0.71 2.81
CA ASP A 198 14.27 -0.18 2.73
C ASP A 198 13.98 -1.54 3.38
N TYR A 199 13.40 -1.54 4.57
CA TYR A 199 12.96 -2.79 5.24
C TYR A 199 12.01 -3.60 4.36
N PHE A 200 11.02 -2.95 3.74
CA PHE A 200 10.07 -3.60 2.84
C PHE A 200 10.76 -4.25 1.63
N GLN A 201 11.70 -3.54 0.99
CA GLN A 201 12.48 -4.06 -0.13
C GLN A 201 13.31 -5.28 0.28
N ASN A 202 14.03 -5.18 1.40
CA ASN A 202 14.87 -6.25 1.94
C ASN A 202 14.05 -7.50 2.30
N GLU A 203 12.87 -7.31 2.90
CA GLU A 203 11.99 -8.43 3.23
C GLU A 203 11.44 -9.15 1.98
N ILE A 204 11.10 -8.40 0.91
CA ILE A 204 10.67 -9.03 -0.34
C ILE A 204 11.82 -9.82 -0.96
N GLU A 205 13.01 -9.25 -1.02
CA GLU A 205 14.19 -9.93 -1.58
C GLU A 205 14.56 -11.18 -0.79
N LYS A 206 14.56 -11.09 0.53
CA LYS A 206 14.86 -12.22 1.42
C LYS A 206 13.87 -13.38 1.25
N LYS A 207 12.57 -13.09 1.15
CA LYS A 207 11.51 -14.13 1.08
C LYS A 207 11.23 -14.60 -0.33
N TYR A 208 11.33 -13.73 -1.32
CA TYR A 208 10.86 -13.99 -2.68
C TYR A 208 11.93 -13.78 -3.76
N GLY A 209 13.13 -13.32 -3.41
CA GLY A 209 14.26 -13.14 -4.32
C GLY A 209 14.28 -11.77 -5.00
N GLU A 210 15.45 -11.43 -5.56
CA GLU A 210 15.73 -10.12 -6.15
C GLU A 210 14.78 -9.75 -7.30
N ASN A 211 14.51 -10.69 -8.22
CA ASN A 211 13.58 -10.45 -9.32
C ASN A 211 12.17 -10.07 -8.85
N SER A 212 11.67 -10.73 -7.80
CA SER A 212 10.35 -10.41 -7.24
C SER A 212 10.36 -9.05 -6.55
N LYS A 213 11.43 -8.70 -5.83
CA LYS A 213 11.63 -7.35 -5.28
C LYS A 213 11.54 -6.32 -6.39
N GLU A 214 12.35 -6.43 -7.43
CA GLU A 214 12.42 -5.41 -8.48
C GLU A 214 11.07 -5.16 -9.14
N ILE A 215 10.35 -6.23 -9.50
CA ILE A 215 9.06 -6.13 -10.19
C ILE A 215 7.99 -5.54 -9.26
N ILE A 216 7.82 -6.09 -8.06
CA ILE A 216 6.78 -5.66 -7.11
C ILE A 216 6.98 -4.20 -6.72
N ILE A 217 8.22 -3.80 -6.41
CA ILE A 217 8.54 -2.42 -6.01
C ILE A 217 8.26 -1.46 -7.16
N LYS A 218 8.70 -1.81 -8.38
CA LYS A 218 8.46 -0.99 -9.57
C LYS A 218 6.97 -0.77 -9.82
N ASP A 219 6.15 -1.80 -9.70
CA ASP A 219 4.70 -1.71 -9.91
C ASP A 219 4.01 -0.91 -8.82
N ILE A 220 4.39 -1.08 -7.56
CA ILE A 220 3.85 -0.29 -6.44
C ILE A 220 4.16 1.20 -6.66
N ILE A 221 5.40 1.55 -7.06
CA ILE A 221 5.77 2.94 -7.33
C ILE A 221 4.97 3.50 -8.50
N LYS A 222 4.87 2.77 -9.62
CA LYS A 222 4.07 3.18 -10.79
C LYS A 222 2.61 3.43 -10.44
N LEU A 223 2.00 2.49 -9.71
CA LEU A 223 0.62 2.62 -9.26
C LEU A 223 0.44 3.82 -8.35
N ALA A 224 1.36 4.03 -7.41
CA ALA A 224 1.33 5.18 -6.53
C ALA A 224 1.39 6.51 -7.31
N LEU A 225 2.28 6.61 -8.31
CA LEU A 225 2.39 7.78 -9.18
C LEU A 225 1.09 8.04 -9.94
N LEU A 226 0.55 7.00 -10.59
CA LEU A 226 -0.69 7.10 -11.39
C LEU A 226 -1.90 7.48 -10.52
N ILE A 227 -2.04 6.86 -9.36
CA ILE A 227 -3.16 7.11 -8.44
C ILE A 227 -3.05 8.52 -7.86
N ASN A 228 -1.90 8.93 -7.31
CA ASN A 228 -1.74 10.27 -6.73
C ASN A 228 -1.98 11.37 -7.78
N SER A 229 -1.54 11.15 -9.02
CA SER A 229 -1.76 12.08 -10.13
C SER A 229 -3.22 12.26 -10.54
N LYS A 230 -4.14 11.38 -10.12
CA LYS A 230 -5.58 11.58 -10.29
C LYS A 230 -6.17 12.56 -9.28
N TYR A 231 -5.54 12.71 -8.12
CA TYR A 231 -6.03 13.54 -7.02
C TYR A 231 -5.32 14.89 -6.94
N ASP A 232 -4.08 14.96 -7.42
CA ASP A 232 -3.24 16.16 -7.35
C ASP A 232 -2.71 16.54 -8.75
N GLU A 233 -3.35 17.55 -9.36
CA GLU A 233 -3.00 18.05 -10.69
C GLU A 233 -1.65 18.78 -10.71
N GLU A 234 -1.20 19.38 -9.60
CA GLU A 234 0.14 19.98 -9.52
C GLU A 234 1.21 18.89 -9.50
N PHE A 235 1.00 17.85 -8.68
CA PHE A 235 1.84 16.66 -8.68
C PHE A 235 1.94 16.05 -10.07
N LYS A 236 0.80 15.82 -10.74
CA LYS A 236 0.76 15.29 -12.10
C LYS A 236 1.58 16.10 -13.10
N LYS A 237 1.49 17.43 -13.08
CA LYS A 237 2.31 18.30 -13.94
C LYS A 237 3.79 18.12 -13.66
N ASN A 238 4.19 18.08 -12.40
CA ASN A 238 5.59 17.87 -12.01
C ASN A 238 6.13 16.52 -12.51
N ILE A 239 5.35 15.44 -12.42
CA ILE A 239 5.76 14.12 -12.94
C ILE A 239 5.85 14.11 -14.46
N ILE A 240 4.95 14.79 -15.17
CA ILE A 240 5.01 14.89 -16.64
C ILE A 240 6.27 15.66 -17.07
N GLU A 241 6.63 16.73 -16.37
CA GLU A 241 7.86 17.49 -16.64
C GLU A 241 9.10 16.64 -16.37
N GLU A 242 9.14 15.94 -15.24
CA GLU A 242 10.22 15.00 -14.90
C GLU A 242 10.35 13.90 -15.95
N SER A 243 9.22 13.33 -16.40
CA SER A 243 9.16 12.31 -17.46
C SER A 243 9.88 12.77 -18.73
N LYS A 244 9.57 13.99 -19.21
CA LYS A 244 10.18 14.57 -20.41
C LYS A 244 11.68 14.82 -20.24
N GLN A 245 12.10 15.28 -19.06
CA GLN A 245 13.52 15.51 -18.77
C GLN A 245 14.30 14.20 -18.74
N LEU A 246 13.76 13.17 -18.10
CA LEU A 246 14.36 11.83 -18.04
C LEU A 246 14.39 11.16 -19.42
N GLU A 247 13.34 11.31 -20.22
CA GLU A 247 13.27 10.84 -21.60
C GLU A 247 14.41 11.42 -22.44
N GLN A 248 14.58 12.75 -22.40
CA GLN A 248 15.65 13.43 -23.11
C GLN A 248 17.03 12.92 -22.66
N GLN A 249 17.27 12.87 -21.35
CA GLN A 249 18.55 12.38 -20.80
C GLN A 249 18.82 10.92 -21.21
N TYR A 250 17.80 10.07 -21.16
CA TYR A 250 17.90 8.66 -21.52
C TYR A 250 18.32 8.50 -22.99
N PHE A 251 17.68 9.20 -23.92
CA PHE A 251 18.01 9.13 -25.35
C PHE A 251 19.38 9.76 -25.67
N GLU A 252 19.74 10.87 -25.02
CA GLU A 252 21.07 11.47 -25.17
C GLU A 252 22.19 10.52 -24.74
N MET A 253 21.95 9.68 -23.74
CA MET A 253 22.92 8.69 -23.24
C MET A 253 22.99 7.38 -24.05
N GLN A 254 22.10 7.16 -25.02
CA GLN A 254 22.17 5.98 -25.91
C GLN A 254 23.36 6.07 -26.86
N ASP A 255 23.64 7.26 -27.39
CA ASP A 255 24.82 7.52 -28.22
C ASP A 255 25.99 7.96 -27.34
N VAL A 256 26.72 6.97 -26.80
CA VAL A 256 27.86 7.18 -25.90
C VAL A 256 28.90 8.12 -26.51
N THR A 257 29.19 7.99 -27.80
CA THR A 257 30.20 8.80 -28.48
C THR A 257 29.77 10.26 -28.57
N LYS A 258 28.53 10.52 -28.99
CA LYS A 258 27.97 11.88 -29.07
C LYS A 258 27.82 12.51 -27.70
N TYR A 259 27.43 11.73 -26.69
CA TYR A 259 27.32 12.18 -25.31
C TYR A 259 28.67 12.60 -24.73
N LEU A 260 29.70 11.74 -24.82
CA LEU A 260 31.04 12.02 -24.31
C LEU A 260 31.73 13.17 -25.06
N THR A 261 31.51 13.30 -26.37
CA THR A 261 32.03 14.44 -27.14
C THR A 261 31.34 15.76 -26.74
N THR A 262 30.05 15.73 -26.43
CA THR A 262 29.30 16.89 -25.92
C THR A 262 29.79 17.31 -24.54
N ILE A 263 29.96 16.36 -23.61
CA ILE A 263 30.56 16.63 -22.30
C ILE A 263 31.96 17.23 -22.44
N SER A 264 32.78 16.66 -23.33
CA SER A 264 34.15 17.15 -23.58
C SER A 264 34.16 18.59 -24.10
N LYS A 265 33.20 18.98 -24.94
CA LYS A 265 33.04 20.37 -25.42
C LYS A 265 32.61 21.30 -24.29
N ILE A 266 31.64 20.91 -23.47
CA ILE A 266 31.16 21.69 -22.32
C ILE A 266 32.31 21.89 -21.31
N LYS A 267 33.07 20.83 -21.00
CA LYS A 267 34.24 20.91 -20.13
C LYS A 267 35.26 21.93 -20.63
N LYS A 268 35.62 21.88 -21.92
CA LYS A 268 36.51 22.87 -22.55
C LYS A 268 35.97 24.31 -22.46
N GLN A 269 34.66 24.50 -22.52
CA GLN A 269 34.04 25.83 -22.35
C GLN A 269 34.17 26.31 -20.90
N LYS A 270 33.85 25.47 -19.91
CA LYS A 270 33.99 25.81 -18.48
C LYS A 270 35.44 26.10 -18.10
N GLU A 271 36.39 25.31 -18.60
CA GLU A 271 37.83 25.58 -18.41
C GLU A 271 38.25 26.95 -18.97
N LYS A 272 37.69 27.35 -20.12
CA LYS A 272 37.93 28.69 -20.69
C LYS A 272 37.33 29.79 -19.83
N GLU A 273 36.15 29.58 -19.26
CA GLU A 273 35.50 30.56 -18.36
C GLU A 273 36.29 30.71 -17.05
N ILE A 274 36.74 29.61 -16.46
CA ILE A 274 37.61 29.64 -15.27
C ILE A 274 38.90 30.40 -15.57
N LYS A 275 39.56 30.11 -16.71
CA LYS A 275 40.77 30.84 -17.14
C LYS A 275 40.52 32.34 -17.31
N LYS A 276 39.34 32.74 -17.82
CA LYS A 276 38.96 34.16 -17.92
C LYS A 276 38.78 34.79 -16.54
N ILE A 277 38.10 34.11 -15.62
CA ILE A 277 37.93 34.59 -14.25
C ILE A 277 39.28 34.71 -13.55
N ASP A 278 40.17 33.71 -13.68
CA ASP A 278 41.52 33.73 -13.11
C ASP A 278 42.36 34.89 -13.65
N LYS A 279 42.30 35.14 -14.97
CA LYS A 279 42.97 36.29 -15.59
C LYS A 279 42.45 37.61 -15.04
N LEU A 280 41.13 37.75 -14.88
CA LEU A 280 40.55 38.94 -14.27
C LEU A 280 41.02 39.07 -12.82
N LEU A 281 40.84 38.04 -11.99
CA LEU A 281 41.16 38.11 -10.55
C LEU A 281 42.63 38.45 -10.23
N ASN A 282 43.56 38.16 -11.15
CA ASN A 282 45.00 38.39 -11.01
C ASN A 282 45.45 39.79 -11.45
N ASP A 283 44.65 40.55 -12.21
CA ASP A 283 45.01 41.86 -12.76
C ASP A 283 44.07 42.95 -12.23
N LYS A 284 44.63 43.88 -11.43
CA LYS A 284 43.85 44.94 -10.78
C LYS A 284 43.17 45.88 -11.78
N GLU A 285 43.80 46.19 -12.92
CA GLU A 285 43.24 47.11 -13.91
C GLU A 285 42.12 46.43 -14.70
N LEU A 286 42.31 45.17 -15.11
CA LEU A 286 41.29 44.42 -15.84
C LEU A 286 40.01 44.19 -15.03
N ILE A 287 40.12 43.99 -13.70
CA ILE A 287 38.94 43.86 -12.82
C ILE A 287 38.12 45.15 -12.82
N VAL A 288 38.78 46.31 -12.70
CA VAL A 288 38.10 47.61 -12.63
C VAL A 288 37.43 47.91 -13.98
N GLN A 289 38.11 47.64 -15.09
CA GLN A 289 37.55 47.83 -16.43
C GLN A 289 36.32 46.94 -16.69
N GLU A 290 36.39 45.64 -16.37
CA GLU A 290 35.23 44.75 -16.55
C GLU A 290 34.11 45.03 -15.54
N TYR A 291 34.43 45.46 -14.32
CA TYR A 291 33.45 45.94 -13.35
C TYR A 291 32.65 47.13 -13.91
N GLU A 292 33.33 48.16 -14.39
CA GLU A 292 32.68 49.34 -14.97
C GLU A 292 31.85 49.00 -16.20
N LYS A 293 32.36 48.13 -17.07
CA LYS A 293 31.67 47.69 -18.28
C LYS A 293 30.41 46.88 -17.99
N ARG A 294 30.45 45.97 -17.01
CA ARG A 294 29.26 45.20 -16.59
C ARG A 294 28.25 46.09 -15.88
N ASN A 295 28.69 46.97 -14.97
CA ASN A 295 27.79 47.87 -14.26
C ASN A 295 27.13 48.93 -15.15
N LYS A 296 27.77 49.36 -16.25
CA LYS A 296 27.15 50.25 -17.24
C LYS A 296 25.94 49.63 -17.93
N LYS A 297 25.87 48.30 -18.04
CA LYS A 297 24.78 47.56 -18.71
C LYS A 297 23.66 47.12 -17.77
N LEU A 298 23.83 47.28 -16.46
CA LEU A 298 22.86 46.84 -15.46
C LEU A 298 21.92 47.99 -15.06
N PRO A 299 20.61 47.72 -14.89
CA PRO A 299 19.68 48.69 -14.32
C PRO A 299 20.11 49.05 -12.88
N LEU A 300 19.74 50.26 -12.42
CA LEU A 300 20.19 50.84 -11.14
C LEU A 300 20.09 49.88 -9.95
N GLU A 301 18.99 49.14 -9.85
CA GLU A 301 18.70 48.17 -8.78
C GLU A 301 19.63 46.94 -8.77
N LYS A 302 20.25 46.60 -9.91
CA LYS A 302 21.12 45.43 -10.07
C LYS A 302 22.60 45.79 -10.15
N LYS A 303 22.96 47.06 -9.97
CA LYS A 303 24.37 47.49 -10.01
C LYS A 303 25.13 46.91 -8.84
N ILE A 304 26.34 46.45 -9.12
CA ILE A 304 27.24 45.91 -8.12
C ILE A 304 27.90 47.10 -7.41
N PHE A 305 27.68 47.23 -6.10
CA PHE A 305 28.04 48.43 -5.32
C PHE A 305 29.53 48.73 -5.24
N SER A 306 30.39 47.72 -5.40
CA SER A 306 31.84 47.92 -5.34
C SER A 306 32.61 46.89 -6.14
N VAL A 307 33.83 47.27 -6.54
CA VAL A 307 34.83 46.37 -7.13
C VAL A 307 35.14 45.19 -6.20
N ARG A 308 35.09 45.40 -4.87
CA ARG A 308 35.28 44.33 -3.87
C ARG A 308 34.16 43.30 -3.92
N LEU A 309 32.90 43.74 -3.99
CA LEU A 309 31.75 42.84 -4.12
C LEU A 309 31.78 42.09 -5.47
N PHE A 310 32.15 42.77 -6.55
CA PHE A 310 32.35 42.13 -7.86
C PHE A 310 33.42 41.03 -7.82
N LYS A 311 34.55 41.30 -7.15
CA LYS A 311 35.63 40.31 -6.95
C LYS A 311 35.14 39.09 -6.17
N ASN A 312 34.28 39.28 -5.17
CA ASN A 312 33.67 38.17 -4.42
C ASN A 312 32.72 37.36 -5.29
N ASN A 313 31.85 38.00 -6.06
CA ASN A 313 30.94 37.31 -7.00
C ASN A 313 31.71 36.46 -8.01
N LEU A 314 32.82 36.99 -8.56
CA LEU A 314 33.69 36.23 -9.47
C LEU A 314 34.33 35.01 -8.80
N LYS A 315 34.69 35.09 -7.51
CA LYS A 315 35.22 33.94 -6.76
C LYS A 315 34.16 32.87 -6.54
N GLU A 316 32.92 33.26 -6.23
CA GLU A 316 31.79 32.33 -6.10
C GLU A 316 31.44 31.68 -7.45
N ASP A 317 31.42 32.45 -8.53
CA ASP A 317 31.22 31.94 -9.89
C ASP A 317 32.31 30.92 -10.26
N ARG A 318 33.58 31.23 -9.94
CA ARG A 318 34.70 30.30 -10.14
C ARG A 318 34.52 29.01 -9.35
N LYS A 319 34.11 29.11 -8.08
CA LYS A 319 33.87 27.95 -7.21
C LYS A 319 32.75 27.07 -7.78
N ARG A 320 31.64 27.67 -8.24
CA ARG A 320 30.55 26.96 -8.91
C ARG A 320 31.03 26.24 -10.17
N LEU A 321 31.76 26.94 -11.04
CA LEU A 321 32.29 26.35 -12.28
C LEU A 321 33.24 25.17 -12.02
N LEU A 322 34.05 25.23 -10.95
CA LEU A 322 34.91 24.11 -10.55
C LEU A 322 34.10 22.90 -10.11
N LEU A 323 33.05 23.10 -9.28
CA LEU A 323 32.15 22.02 -8.86
C LEU A 323 31.48 21.35 -10.06
N GLU A 324 30.95 22.14 -11.00
CA GLU A 324 30.34 21.62 -12.23
C GLU A 324 31.35 20.86 -13.11
N LEU A 325 32.62 21.29 -13.13
CA LEU A 325 33.68 20.61 -13.89
C LEU A 325 34.03 19.26 -13.25
N ASP A 326 34.08 19.19 -11.92
CA ASP A 326 34.28 17.95 -11.17
C ASP A 326 33.13 16.96 -11.38
N GLU A 327 31.89 17.42 -11.41
CA GLU A 327 30.72 16.60 -11.75
C GLU A 327 30.80 16.02 -13.18
N LEU A 328 31.20 16.84 -14.17
CA LEU A 328 31.41 16.38 -15.54
C LEU A 328 32.53 15.35 -15.62
N ASN A 329 33.65 15.57 -14.92
CA ASN A 329 34.76 14.62 -14.85
C ASN A 329 34.33 13.29 -14.25
N ASN A 330 33.56 13.33 -13.16
CA ASN A 330 33.03 12.13 -12.53
C ASN A 330 32.08 11.38 -13.48
N THR A 331 31.19 12.08 -14.17
CA THR A 331 30.25 11.48 -15.13
C THR A 331 30.95 10.80 -16.31
N MET A 332 32.15 11.25 -16.71
CA MET A 332 32.93 10.62 -17.78
C MET A 332 33.63 9.31 -17.36
N LYS A 333 33.75 9.02 -16.06
CA LYS A 333 34.36 7.77 -15.59
C LYS A 333 33.47 6.60 -16.02
N PRO A 334 34.01 5.53 -16.64
CA PRO A 334 33.19 4.43 -17.18
C PRO A 334 32.17 3.86 -16.19
N ASN A 335 32.59 3.57 -14.96
CA ASN A 335 31.71 3.01 -13.94
C ASN A 335 30.59 3.99 -13.52
N GLU A 336 30.91 5.27 -13.39
CA GLU A 336 29.94 6.30 -13.00
C GLU A 336 28.97 6.62 -14.14
N PHE A 337 29.43 6.61 -15.39
CA PHE A 337 28.57 6.72 -16.57
C PHE A 337 27.56 5.57 -16.61
N THR A 338 28.01 4.33 -16.44
CA THR A 338 27.14 3.15 -16.44
C THR A 338 26.08 3.24 -15.35
N LYS A 339 26.49 3.52 -14.10
CA LYS A 339 25.56 3.71 -12.97
C LYS A 339 24.53 4.80 -13.23
N LYS A 340 24.97 5.96 -13.74
CA LYS A 340 24.08 7.08 -14.05
C LYS A 340 23.08 6.71 -15.14
N ARG A 341 23.53 6.04 -16.20
CA ARG A 341 22.68 5.58 -17.30
C ARG A 341 21.63 4.57 -16.80
N GLU A 342 22.02 3.62 -15.96
CA GLU A 342 21.10 2.65 -15.35
C GLU A 342 20.09 3.33 -14.43
N THR A 343 20.54 4.29 -13.62
CA THR A 343 19.65 5.08 -12.74
C THR A 343 18.62 5.89 -13.54
N ILE A 344 19.05 6.57 -14.60
CA ILE A 344 18.16 7.34 -15.49
C ILE A 344 17.18 6.40 -16.19
N LYS A 345 17.66 5.27 -16.73
CA LYS A 345 16.81 4.26 -17.36
C LYS A 345 15.73 3.75 -16.40
N TYR A 346 16.12 3.35 -15.18
CA TYR A 346 15.19 2.85 -14.18
C TYR A 346 14.12 3.88 -13.80
N LYS A 347 14.54 5.12 -13.50
CA LYS A 347 13.60 6.22 -13.18
C LYS A 347 12.66 6.52 -14.35
N TYR A 348 13.21 6.60 -15.57
CA TYR A 348 12.43 6.85 -16.77
C TYR A 348 11.36 5.76 -16.98
N GLU A 349 11.72 4.49 -16.87
CA GLU A 349 10.78 3.36 -17.03
C GLU A 349 9.64 3.36 -16.01
N ILE A 350 9.85 3.95 -14.83
CA ILE A 350 8.82 4.13 -13.81
C ILE A 350 7.95 5.33 -14.16
N VAL A 351 8.57 6.51 -14.33
CA VAL A 351 7.87 7.78 -14.50
C VAL A 351 7.11 7.85 -15.83
N TYR A 352 7.60 7.17 -16.87
CA TYR A 352 6.97 7.12 -18.20
C TYR A 352 5.51 6.64 -18.17
N CYS A 353 5.09 5.86 -17.16
CA CYS A 353 3.70 5.45 -16.99
C CYS A 353 2.72 6.64 -16.97
N ILE A 354 3.17 7.83 -16.55
CA ILE A 354 2.36 9.05 -16.48
C ILE A 354 1.86 9.53 -17.84
N ASN A 355 2.47 9.09 -18.94
CA ASN A 355 2.05 9.47 -20.28
C ASN A 355 0.70 8.83 -20.66
N ASP A 356 0.26 7.81 -19.91
CA ASP A 356 -1.07 7.19 -20.04
C ASP A 356 -1.73 7.06 -18.66
N ILE A 357 -2.29 8.16 -18.13
CA ILE A 357 -3.08 8.15 -16.88
C ILE A 357 -4.53 7.72 -17.15
N SER A 358 -4.71 6.63 -17.89
CA SER A 358 -6.02 6.03 -18.06
C SER A 358 -6.35 5.08 -16.91
N THR A 359 -7.63 4.95 -16.60
CA THR A 359 -8.12 3.89 -15.69
C THR A 359 -7.74 2.50 -16.21
N ASN A 360 -7.54 2.33 -17.52
CA ASN A 360 -7.05 1.09 -18.11
C ASN A 360 -5.60 0.80 -17.72
N ASN A 361 -4.69 1.78 -17.80
CA ASN A 361 -3.29 1.58 -17.42
C ASN A 361 -3.12 1.21 -15.93
N ILE A 362 -3.83 1.90 -15.03
CA ILE A 362 -3.85 1.54 -13.60
C ILE A 362 -4.34 0.11 -13.42
N TYR A 363 -5.42 -0.26 -14.11
CA TYR A 363 -5.98 -1.60 -14.02
C TYR A 363 -5.02 -2.67 -14.54
N GLU A 364 -4.39 -2.49 -15.70
CA GLU A 364 -3.41 -3.46 -16.22
C GLU A 364 -2.20 -3.59 -15.29
N THR A 365 -1.71 -2.48 -14.74
CA THR A 365 -0.61 -2.50 -13.76
C THR A 365 -1.02 -3.20 -12.47
N LEU A 366 -2.27 -3.02 -11.99
CA LEU A 366 -2.81 -3.77 -10.85
C LEU A 366 -2.88 -5.27 -11.13
N ILE A 367 -3.30 -5.68 -12.33
CA ILE A 367 -3.34 -7.08 -12.74
C ILE A 367 -1.93 -7.68 -12.78
N HIS A 368 -0.95 -6.92 -13.29
CA HIS A 368 0.45 -7.35 -13.27
C HIS A 368 0.93 -7.59 -11.84
N LEU A 369 0.75 -6.60 -10.96
CA LEU A 369 1.07 -6.73 -9.54
C LEU A 369 0.38 -7.93 -8.88
N GLN A 370 -0.91 -8.16 -9.13
CA GLN A 370 -1.63 -9.30 -8.53
C GLN A 370 -1.04 -10.65 -8.94
N LYS A 371 -0.53 -10.79 -10.17
CA LYS A 371 0.12 -12.03 -10.60
C LYS A 371 1.39 -12.29 -9.79
N ASP A 372 2.19 -11.27 -9.54
CA ASP A 372 3.41 -11.40 -8.73
C ASP A 372 3.10 -11.68 -7.26
N ILE A 373 2.05 -11.07 -6.70
CA ILE A 373 1.57 -11.37 -5.35
C ILE A 373 1.10 -12.83 -5.24
N ILE A 374 0.35 -13.33 -6.25
CA ILE A 374 -0.07 -14.74 -6.32
C ILE A 374 1.14 -15.67 -6.41
N ASN A 375 2.19 -15.30 -7.17
CA ASN A 375 3.43 -16.09 -7.22
C ASN A 375 4.17 -16.10 -5.87
N CYS A 376 4.16 -14.99 -5.12
CA CYS A 376 4.69 -14.95 -3.76
C CYS A 376 3.90 -15.89 -2.82
N PHE A 377 2.58 -16.00 -3.03
CA PHE A 377 1.73 -16.95 -2.31
C PHE A 377 2.17 -18.40 -2.52
N ASP A 378 2.50 -18.76 -3.77
CA ASP A 378 2.99 -20.10 -4.13
C ASP A 378 4.25 -20.49 -3.36
N LYS A 379 5.18 -19.54 -3.14
CA LYS A 379 6.38 -19.75 -2.32
C LYS A 379 6.04 -20.02 -0.85
N LYS A 380 5.11 -19.24 -0.27
CA LYS A 380 4.66 -19.49 1.11
C LYS A 380 4.03 -20.87 1.27
N ILE A 381 3.24 -21.32 0.29
CA ILE A 381 2.68 -22.67 0.29
C ILE A 381 3.81 -23.69 0.35
N ASN A 382 4.86 -23.56 -0.47
CA ASN A 382 6.01 -24.47 -0.45
C ASN A 382 6.74 -24.51 0.89
N GLU A 383 6.87 -23.37 1.57
CA GLU A 383 7.59 -23.23 2.83
C GLU A 383 6.81 -23.76 4.05
N ALA A 384 5.48 -23.82 3.99
CA ALA A 384 4.66 -24.30 5.10
C ALA A 384 5.01 -25.74 5.51
N GLN A 385 5.28 -25.97 6.79
CA GLN A 385 5.69 -27.27 7.36
C GLN A 385 4.65 -27.83 8.32
N THR A 386 3.75 -26.99 8.83
CA THR A 386 2.72 -27.41 9.80
C THR A 386 1.30 -27.23 9.26
N LYS A 387 0.35 -28.00 9.81
CA LYS A 387 -1.07 -27.83 9.48
C LYS A 387 -1.60 -26.45 9.87
N GLN A 388 -1.10 -25.89 10.98
CA GLN A 388 -1.46 -24.53 11.41
C GLN A 388 -0.98 -23.48 10.39
N GLU A 389 0.24 -23.59 9.88
CA GLU A 389 0.71 -22.68 8.83
C GLU A 389 -0.12 -22.80 7.54
N LEU A 390 -0.49 -24.03 7.13
CA LEU A 390 -1.38 -24.21 5.98
C LEU A 390 -2.78 -23.64 6.22
N LEU A 391 -3.31 -23.78 7.43
CA LEU A 391 -4.60 -23.19 7.80
C LEU A 391 -4.54 -21.67 7.68
N GLU A 392 -3.50 -21.03 8.21
CA GLU A 392 -3.28 -19.59 8.07
C GLU A 392 -3.23 -19.17 6.58
N LEU A 393 -2.57 -19.96 5.73
CA LEU A 393 -2.57 -19.72 4.29
C LEU A 393 -3.95 -19.92 3.66
N ILE A 394 -4.74 -20.92 4.05
CA ILE A 394 -6.11 -21.07 3.55
C ILE A 394 -6.95 -19.82 3.84
N TYR A 395 -6.84 -19.29 5.05
CA TYR A 395 -7.55 -18.06 5.41
C TYR A 395 -7.06 -16.85 4.61
N GLN A 396 -5.75 -16.69 4.45
CA GLN A 396 -5.18 -15.63 3.62
C GLN A 396 -5.61 -15.74 2.15
N TYR A 397 -5.61 -16.96 1.59
CA TYR A 397 -6.09 -17.24 0.24
C TYR A 397 -7.55 -16.85 0.10
N ARG A 398 -8.40 -17.29 1.03
CA ARG A 398 -9.82 -16.98 1.05
C ARG A 398 -10.05 -15.47 1.09
N TYR A 399 -9.49 -14.78 2.08
CA TYR A 399 -9.65 -13.34 2.22
C TYR A 399 -9.15 -12.58 0.97
N TYR A 400 -7.97 -12.94 0.45
CA TYR A 400 -7.40 -12.33 -0.75
C TYR A 400 -8.32 -12.44 -1.97
N ASN A 401 -8.95 -13.59 -2.19
CA ASN A 401 -9.90 -13.80 -3.29
C ASN A 401 -11.10 -12.84 -3.24
N TYR A 402 -11.50 -12.38 -2.06
CA TYR A 402 -12.63 -11.47 -1.86
C TYR A 402 -12.27 -9.99 -1.93
N ILE A 403 -10.99 -9.62 -1.97
CA ILE A 403 -10.58 -8.22 -2.06
C ILE A 403 -11.11 -7.62 -3.38
N PRO A 404 -11.81 -6.47 -3.34
CA PRO A 404 -12.27 -5.79 -4.55
C PRO A 404 -11.11 -5.32 -5.42
N ILE A 405 -11.18 -5.63 -6.72
CA ILE A 405 -10.29 -5.04 -7.75
C ILE A 405 -11.02 -3.97 -8.56
N LYS A 406 -12.35 -4.02 -8.60
CA LYS A 406 -13.26 -3.02 -9.17
C LYS A 406 -14.54 -2.97 -8.34
N LEU A 407 -15.37 -1.94 -8.55
CA LEU A 407 -16.64 -1.76 -7.83
C LEU A 407 -17.60 -2.96 -7.86
N LYS A 408 -17.53 -3.82 -8.88
CA LYS A 408 -18.40 -5.00 -9.05
C LYS A 408 -17.62 -6.32 -9.18
N LYS A 409 -16.30 -6.31 -8.96
CA LYS A 409 -15.46 -7.51 -9.12
C LYS A 409 -14.45 -7.59 -8.00
N SER A 410 -14.37 -8.77 -7.39
CA SER A 410 -13.28 -9.17 -6.52
C SER A 410 -12.20 -9.92 -7.31
N ILE A 411 -11.06 -10.22 -6.68
CA ILE A 411 -9.93 -10.92 -7.32
C ILE A 411 -10.37 -12.26 -7.93
N LYS A 412 -11.20 -13.04 -7.24
CA LYS A 412 -11.71 -14.32 -7.75
C LYS A 412 -12.58 -14.19 -9.01
N ASP A 413 -13.19 -13.03 -9.23
CA ASP A 413 -14.07 -12.78 -10.37
C ASP A 413 -13.30 -12.31 -11.62
N GLU A 414 -11.98 -12.13 -11.51
CA GLU A 414 -11.16 -11.56 -12.56
C GLU A 414 -10.55 -12.62 -13.49
N GLN A 415 -11.01 -12.63 -14.73
CA GLN A 415 -10.60 -13.59 -15.75
C GLN A 415 -9.10 -13.58 -16.04
N LYS A 416 -8.43 -12.41 -15.96
CA LYS A 416 -6.97 -12.32 -16.16
C LYS A 416 -6.16 -13.01 -15.05
N LEU A 417 -6.78 -13.29 -13.90
CA LEU A 417 -6.16 -13.92 -12.73
C LEU A 417 -6.60 -15.37 -12.52
N SER A 418 -7.69 -15.82 -13.16
CA SER A 418 -8.30 -17.13 -12.93
C SER A 418 -7.32 -18.30 -12.99
N LYS A 419 -6.48 -18.36 -14.05
CA LYS A 419 -5.47 -19.43 -14.21
C LYS A 419 -4.42 -19.43 -13.08
N TYR A 420 -4.03 -18.25 -12.62
CA TYR A 420 -3.05 -18.12 -11.53
C TYR A 420 -3.67 -18.55 -10.19
N LEU A 421 -4.90 -18.11 -9.92
CA LEU A 421 -5.68 -18.48 -8.73
C LEU A 421 -6.00 -19.98 -8.68
N GLU A 422 -6.33 -20.57 -9.83
CA GLU A 422 -6.56 -22.01 -9.94
C GLU A 422 -5.29 -22.81 -9.66
N LYS A 423 -4.16 -22.40 -10.24
CA LYS A 423 -2.85 -23.04 -10.00
C LYS A 423 -2.52 -23.05 -8.50
N ILE A 424 -2.60 -21.89 -7.84
CA ILE A 424 -2.26 -21.80 -6.41
C ILE A 424 -3.29 -22.51 -5.52
N GLY A 425 -4.57 -22.47 -5.88
CA GLY A 425 -5.63 -23.18 -5.15
C GLY A 425 -5.43 -24.69 -5.20
N LYS A 426 -5.11 -25.25 -6.38
CA LYS A 426 -4.78 -26.67 -6.54
C LYS A 426 -3.54 -27.06 -5.75
N HIS A 427 -2.51 -26.21 -5.76
CA HIS A 427 -1.29 -26.46 -4.99
C HIS A 427 -1.55 -26.45 -3.47
N LEU A 428 -2.30 -25.45 -2.98
CA LEU A 428 -2.69 -25.35 -1.57
C LEU A 428 -3.52 -26.57 -1.13
N LEU A 429 -4.48 -27.00 -1.95
CA LEU A 429 -5.28 -28.20 -1.68
C LEU A 429 -4.44 -29.46 -1.66
N LYS A 430 -3.57 -29.65 -2.65
CA LYS A 430 -2.67 -30.81 -2.72
C LYS A 430 -1.84 -30.92 -1.44
N LYS A 431 -1.20 -29.83 -1.02
CA LYS A 431 -0.38 -29.83 0.20
C LYS A 431 -1.22 -30.08 1.46
N SER A 432 -2.44 -29.54 1.51
CA SER A 432 -3.39 -29.80 2.60
C SER A 432 -3.83 -31.26 2.70
N ILE A 433 -3.99 -31.94 1.58
CA ILE A 433 -4.31 -33.38 1.52
C ILE A 433 -3.09 -34.22 1.95
N GLU A 434 -1.89 -33.89 1.45
CA GLU A 434 -0.64 -34.58 1.82
C GLU A 434 -0.39 -34.52 3.33
N MET A 435 -0.69 -33.39 3.96
CA MET A 435 -0.60 -33.20 5.41
C MET A 435 -1.79 -33.78 6.19
N LYS A 436 -2.73 -34.46 5.52
CA LYS A 436 -3.96 -35.02 6.11
C LYS A 436 -4.81 -33.98 6.85
N MET A 437 -4.74 -32.71 6.44
CA MET A 437 -5.56 -31.63 6.98
C MET A 437 -6.93 -31.62 6.34
N ILE A 438 -7.00 -31.78 5.01
CA ILE A 438 -8.25 -31.89 4.26
C ILE A 438 -8.35 -33.30 3.70
N LEU A 439 -9.50 -33.95 3.88
CA LEU A 439 -9.79 -35.22 3.24
C LEU A 439 -10.30 -34.95 1.81
N PRO A 440 -9.78 -35.65 0.79
CA PRO A 440 -10.31 -35.53 -0.56
C PRO A 440 -11.76 -36.04 -0.59
N ILE A 441 -12.64 -35.27 -1.24
CA ILE A 441 -14.07 -35.58 -1.40
C ILE A 441 -14.27 -36.52 -2.59
N TYR A 442 -13.48 -36.32 -3.66
CA TYR A 442 -13.54 -37.10 -4.90
C TYR A 442 -12.18 -37.68 -5.32
N ASP A 443 -12.22 -38.73 -6.16
CA ASP A 443 -11.06 -39.35 -6.80
C ASP A 443 -10.44 -38.46 -7.89
N ASP A 444 -11.28 -37.78 -8.68
CA ASP A 444 -10.83 -36.88 -9.73
C ASP A 444 -10.26 -35.58 -9.13
N ASN A 445 -9.00 -35.29 -9.40
CA ASN A 445 -8.29 -34.18 -8.76
C ASN A 445 -8.87 -32.80 -9.11
N ASP A 446 -9.27 -32.60 -10.37
CA ASP A 446 -9.79 -31.32 -10.84
C ASP A 446 -11.18 -31.04 -10.29
N TYR A 447 -12.05 -32.05 -10.31
CA TYR A 447 -13.38 -31.99 -9.73
C TYR A 447 -13.33 -31.87 -8.21
N ASN A 448 -12.44 -32.61 -7.55
CA ASN A 448 -12.20 -32.47 -6.11
C ASN A 448 -11.77 -31.04 -5.76
N TYR A 449 -10.89 -30.43 -6.56
CA TYR A 449 -10.53 -29.03 -6.40
C TYR A 449 -11.72 -28.09 -6.59
N GLU A 450 -12.52 -28.25 -7.63
CA GLU A 450 -13.68 -27.40 -7.89
C GLU A 450 -14.64 -27.36 -6.68
N ILE A 451 -14.97 -28.54 -6.14
CA ILE A 451 -15.87 -28.67 -4.99
C ILE A 451 -15.22 -28.14 -3.70
N THR A 452 -13.98 -28.54 -3.43
CA THR A 452 -13.23 -28.08 -2.25
C THR A 452 -13.08 -26.55 -2.26
N ASN A 453 -12.75 -25.96 -3.40
CA ASN A 453 -12.56 -24.52 -3.51
C ASN A 453 -13.85 -23.73 -3.24
N LYS A 454 -15.03 -24.28 -3.57
CA LYS A 454 -16.32 -23.68 -3.18
C LYS A 454 -16.47 -23.63 -1.66
N ILE A 455 -16.08 -24.69 -0.94
CA ILE A 455 -16.09 -24.72 0.53
C ILE A 455 -15.07 -23.74 1.10
N LEU A 456 -13.83 -23.73 0.57
CA LEU A 456 -12.78 -22.83 1.05
C LEU A 456 -13.09 -21.35 0.80
N LEU A 457 -13.87 -21.04 -0.24
CA LEU A 457 -14.33 -19.68 -0.54
C LEU A 457 -15.71 -19.37 0.07
N SER A 458 -16.23 -20.20 0.99
CA SER A 458 -17.46 -19.88 1.71
C SER A 458 -17.29 -18.63 2.58
N LYS A 459 -18.43 -18.03 2.95
CA LYS A 459 -18.47 -16.86 3.85
C LYS A 459 -18.64 -17.23 5.33
N ILE A 460 -18.56 -18.52 5.67
CA ILE A 460 -18.51 -19.00 7.05
C ILE A 460 -17.33 -18.35 7.78
N ILE A 461 -17.48 -17.93 9.03
CA ILE A 461 -16.39 -17.25 9.76
C ILE A 461 -15.23 -18.21 9.99
N SER A 462 -15.52 -19.34 10.64
CA SER A 462 -14.54 -20.36 11.03
C SER A 462 -14.58 -21.57 10.11
N LEU A 463 -13.57 -21.72 9.25
CA LEU A 463 -13.43 -22.89 8.37
C LEU A 463 -13.17 -24.19 9.15
N GLU A 464 -12.59 -24.09 10.34
CA GLU A 464 -12.32 -25.20 11.25
C GLU A 464 -13.60 -25.84 11.77
N ASP A 465 -14.71 -25.12 11.80
CA ASP A 465 -15.99 -25.58 12.33
C ASP A 465 -16.91 -26.15 11.24
N ILE A 466 -16.44 -26.12 9.99
CA ILE A 466 -17.17 -26.65 8.84
C ILE A 466 -17.28 -28.18 8.93
N ASN A 467 -18.53 -28.62 8.78
CA ASN A 467 -18.84 -30.01 8.50
C ASN A 467 -19.47 -30.14 7.12
N ILE A 468 -19.24 -31.26 6.45
CA ILE A 468 -19.82 -31.59 5.16
C ILE A 468 -20.59 -32.91 5.23
N LYS A 469 -21.66 -33.01 4.43
CA LYS A 469 -22.42 -34.24 4.24
C LYS A 469 -22.78 -34.36 2.78
N ILE A 470 -22.62 -35.54 2.20
CA ILE A 470 -23.13 -35.84 0.87
C ILE A 470 -24.38 -36.69 1.02
N ILE A 471 -25.49 -36.21 0.48
CA ILE A 471 -26.75 -36.93 0.37
C ILE A 471 -26.87 -37.38 -1.08
N SER A 472 -26.84 -38.69 -1.29
CA SER A 472 -26.95 -39.30 -2.61
C SER A 472 -28.23 -40.12 -2.69
N ASP A 473 -29.04 -39.86 -3.72
CA ASP A 473 -30.10 -40.76 -4.19
C ASP A 473 -29.69 -41.40 -5.53
N THR A 474 -30.55 -42.23 -6.11
CA THR A 474 -30.26 -42.98 -7.35
C THR A 474 -29.99 -42.09 -8.56
N GLU A 475 -30.40 -40.81 -8.53
CA GLU A 475 -30.35 -39.89 -9.68
C GLU A 475 -29.47 -38.66 -9.45
N SER A 476 -29.20 -38.28 -8.19
CA SER A 476 -28.51 -37.06 -7.81
C SER A 476 -27.69 -37.20 -6.52
N ALA A 477 -26.56 -36.49 -6.45
CA ALA A 477 -25.88 -36.22 -5.20
C ALA A 477 -25.85 -34.73 -4.91
N LYS A 478 -26.00 -34.41 -3.63
CA LYS A 478 -25.93 -33.06 -3.09
C LYS A 478 -24.91 -33.02 -1.96
N LEU A 479 -24.01 -32.05 -2.03
CA LEU A 479 -23.11 -31.70 -0.95
C LEU A 479 -23.73 -30.58 -0.15
N THR A 480 -24.04 -30.86 1.11
CA THR A 480 -24.50 -29.87 2.09
C THR A 480 -23.33 -29.49 2.99
N VAL A 481 -23.08 -28.19 3.12
CA VAL A 481 -22.06 -27.60 3.99
C VAL A 481 -22.74 -27.00 5.21
N PHE A 482 -22.22 -27.34 6.38
CA PHE A 482 -22.73 -26.89 7.66
C PHE A 482 -21.69 -26.01 8.35
N ASP A 483 -22.14 -24.87 8.86
CA ASP A 483 -21.42 -24.09 9.88
C ASP A 483 -21.85 -24.63 11.24
N GLU A 484 -20.95 -25.34 11.92
CA GLU A 484 -21.28 -26.19 13.06
C GLU A 484 -22.42 -27.17 12.73
N ASP A 485 -23.64 -26.88 13.22
CA ASP A 485 -24.87 -27.65 13.01
C ASP A 485 -25.91 -26.98 12.10
N VAL A 486 -25.65 -25.76 11.63
CA VAL A 486 -26.56 -25.00 10.77
C VAL A 486 -26.15 -25.18 9.31
N GLU A 487 -27.12 -25.50 8.44
CA GLU A 487 -26.88 -25.57 6.99
C GLU A 487 -26.57 -24.17 6.42
N ASP A 488 -25.41 -24.02 5.76
CA ASP A 488 -24.99 -22.76 5.14
C ASP A 488 -25.32 -22.75 3.64
N PHE A 489 -24.86 -23.76 2.89
CA PHE A 489 -25.22 -23.91 1.48
C PHE A 489 -25.23 -25.37 1.00
N GLU A 490 -25.91 -25.59 -0.11
CA GLU A 490 -25.96 -26.87 -0.82
C GLU A 490 -25.53 -26.69 -2.29
N THR A 491 -24.80 -27.67 -2.83
CA THR A 491 -24.47 -27.72 -4.25
C THR A 491 -24.67 -29.13 -4.81
N ASN A 492 -25.14 -29.21 -6.05
CA ASN A 492 -25.22 -30.47 -6.79
C ASN A 492 -23.80 -30.98 -7.08
N VAL A 493 -23.61 -32.29 -6.93
CA VAL A 493 -22.35 -32.98 -7.14
C VAL A 493 -22.55 -34.34 -7.83
N LYS A 494 -21.46 -34.96 -8.31
CA LYS A 494 -21.50 -36.28 -8.96
C LYS A 494 -21.71 -37.40 -7.94
N ASN A 495 -22.47 -38.44 -8.32
CA ASN A 495 -22.66 -39.65 -7.52
C ASN A 495 -21.43 -40.58 -7.54
N GLU A 496 -20.67 -40.59 -8.65
CA GLU A 496 -19.50 -41.47 -8.85
C GLU A 496 -18.19 -40.84 -8.36
N GLY A 497 -17.23 -41.68 -7.96
CA GLY A 497 -15.88 -41.27 -7.56
C GLY A 497 -15.77 -40.62 -6.17
N LEU A 498 -16.75 -40.88 -5.29
CA LEU A 498 -16.78 -40.38 -3.92
C LEU A 498 -15.73 -41.08 -3.03
N LYS A 499 -14.90 -40.28 -2.34
CA LYS A 499 -13.95 -40.77 -1.34
C LYS A 499 -14.46 -40.71 0.10
N ILE A 500 -15.55 -39.99 0.33
CA ILE A 500 -16.17 -39.87 1.66
C ILE A 500 -17.47 -40.68 1.73
N LYS A 501 -17.81 -41.16 2.93
CA LYS A 501 -19.04 -41.94 3.15
C LYS A 501 -20.27 -41.06 2.97
N ALA A 502 -21.17 -41.47 2.07
CA ALA A 502 -22.47 -40.83 1.91
C ALA A 502 -23.30 -40.89 3.19
N ASN A 503 -24.22 -39.93 3.35
CA ASN A 503 -25.16 -39.76 4.46
C ASN A 503 -24.52 -39.59 5.84
N LYS A 504 -23.20 -39.39 5.94
CA LYS A 504 -22.50 -39.12 7.19
C LYS A 504 -21.95 -37.68 7.20
N LYS A 505 -22.15 -36.99 8.32
CA LYS A 505 -21.54 -35.68 8.58
C LYS A 505 -20.06 -35.87 8.95
N ILE A 506 -19.18 -35.16 8.28
CA ILE A 506 -17.72 -35.30 8.39
C ILE A 506 -17.10 -33.90 8.55
N LYS A 507 -16.12 -33.77 9.45
CA LYS A 507 -15.37 -32.55 9.62
C LYS A 507 -14.49 -32.27 8.40
N PHE A 508 -14.56 -31.06 7.85
CA PHE A 508 -13.87 -30.71 6.62
C PHE A 508 -12.35 -30.48 6.82
N ILE A 509 -11.98 -29.72 7.86
CA ILE A 509 -10.59 -29.46 8.25
C ILE A 509 -10.24 -30.22 9.53
N ASN A 510 -9.19 -31.04 9.47
CA ASN A 510 -8.67 -31.85 10.57
C ASN A 510 -7.29 -31.34 11.01
N LEU A 511 -7.25 -30.55 12.09
CA LEU A 511 -6.01 -30.07 12.70
C LEU A 511 -5.32 -31.15 13.51
#